data_AF-A0A847X6R8-F1
#
_entry.id   AF-A0A847X6R8-F1
#
_cell.length_a   1.000
_cell.length_b   1.000
_cell.length_c   1.000
_cell.angle_alpha   90.00
_cell.angle_beta   90.00
_cell.angle_gamma   90.00
#
_symmetry.space_group_name_H-M   'P 1'
#
loop_
_entity.id
_entity.type
_entity.pdbx_description
1 polymer ?
#
loop_
_entity_poly.entity_id
_entity_poly.type
_entity_poly.pdbx_seq_one_letter_code
_entity_poly.pdbx_strand_id
1 'polypeptide(L)'
;RYSDYDRFIYIGGLYAGKIKDLSQFLKKAGEKEVYIITVGMGNPEDAETVRIRMKQLKSQLGNRVIGEDKIFHLNGAMDYDRMSTIHRLMMKGFCFALKKKPIEKRSEMDQDIIDSYNKSIDYKNFEDLEKIKEALSK
;
A
#
# COMPACT_ATOMS: atom_id res chain seq x y z
N ARG A 1 -25.58 10.82 6.81
CA ARG A 1 -25.05 9.61 7.50
C ARG A 1 -24.37 8.72 6.44
N TYR A 2 -23.48 7.78 6.81
CA TYR A 2 -22.90 6.84 5.83
C TYR A 2 -23.95 6.00 5.08
N SER A 3 -25.17 5.92 5.63
CA SER A 3 -26.35 5.34 4.99
C SER A 3 -26.71 5.98 3.64
N ASP A 4 -26.37 7.24 3.41
CA ASP A 4 -26.92 8.03 2.29
C ASP A 4 -26.08 7.92 1.00
N TYR A 5 -24.98 7.18 1.06
CA TYR A 5 -24.06 6.97 -0.07
C TYR A 5 -24.11 5.53 -0.54
N ASP A 6 -24.19 5.30 -1.85
CA ASP A 6 -24.23 3.95 -2.43
C ASP A 6 -22.84 3.39 -2.77
N ARG A 7 -21.87 4.29 -2.89
CA ARG A 7 -20.48 4.01 -3.25
C ARG A 7 -19.53 4.55 -2.20
N PHE A 8 -18.54 3.73 -1.83
CA PHE A 8 -17.45 4.12 -0.96
C PHE A 8 -16.11 3.96 -1.66
N ILE A 9 -15.21 4.90 -1.41
CA ILE A 9 -13.83 4.87 -1.90
C ILE A 9 -12.91 4.83 -0.70
N TYR A 10 -12.07 3.81 -0.64
CA TYR A 10 -11.02 3.68 0.35
C TYR A 10 -9.68 4.03 -0.26
N ILE A 11 -8.92 4.90 0.40
CA ILE A 11 -7.54 5.21 0.04
C ILE A 11 -6.68 4.99 1.28
N GLY A 12 -5.75 4.05 1.21
CA GLY A 12 -4.96 3.64 2.38
C GLY A 12 -3.52 3.27 2.08
N GLY A 13 -2.61 3.70 2.96
CA GLY A 13 -1.19 3.35 2.89
C GLY A 13 -0.93 1.91 3.33
N LEU A 14 0.03 1.26 2.67
CA LEU A 14 0.65 0.03 3.14
C LEU A 14 1.67 0.38 4.23
N TYR A 15 1.53 -0.28 5.38
CA TYR A 15 2.41 -0.11 6.53
C TYR A 15 2.65 -1.46 7.20
N ALA A 16 3.92 -1.85 7.34
CA ALA A 16 4.35 -3.09 7.97
C ALA A 16 3.58 -4.34 7.47
N GLY A 17 3.35 -4.41 6.15
CA GLY A 17 2.65 -5.52 5.50
C GLY A 17 1.14 -5.53 5.66
N LYS A 18 0.53 -4.44 6.14
CA LYS A 18 -0.93 -4.27 6.24
C LYS A 18 -1.37 -2.95 5.63
N ILE A 19 -2.60 -2.91 5.15
CA ILE A 19 -3.28 -1.72 4.67
C ILE A 19 -4.03 -1.10 5.86
N LYS A 20 -3.69 0.14 6.18
CA LYS A 20 -4.11 0.82 7.43
C LYS A 20 -5.62 1.04 7.49
N ASP A 21 -6.31 0.52 8.51
CA ASP A 21 -7.75 0.73 8.77
C ASP A 21 -8.72 0.14 7.72
N LEU A 22 -8.24 -0.66 6.76
CA LEU A 22 -9.07 -1.26 5.70
C LEU A 22 -10.25 -2.06 6.28
N SER A 23 -9.98 -2.95 7.25
CA SER A 23 -11.04 -3.78 7.84
C SER A 23 -12.11 -2.97 8.58
N GLN A 24 -11.75 -1.83 9.18
CA GLN A 24 -12.71 -0.93 9.82
C GLN A 24 -13.55 -0.20 8.78
N PHE A 25 -12.92 0.25 7.68
CA PHE A 25 -13.63 0.85 6.56
C PHE A 25 -14.65 -0.14 5.96
N LEU A 26 -14.25 -1.39 5.69
CA LEU A 26 -15.13 -2.38 5.08
C LEU A 26 -16.35 -2.69 5.95
N LYS A 27 -16.19 -2.70 7.28
CA LYS A 27 -17.32 -2.82 8.22
C LYS A 27 -18.31 -1.67 8.09
N LYS A 28 -17.82 -0.43 7.95
CA LYS A 28 -18.67 0.76 7.78
C LYS A 28 -19.36 0.79 6.41
N ALA A 29 -18.68 0.31 5.37
CA ALA A 29 -19.23 0.24 4.03
C ALA A 29 -20.35 -0.81 3.90
N GLY A 30 -20.45 -1.78 4.81
CA GLY A 30 -21.45 -2.84 4.73
C GLY A 30 -21.37 -3.58 3.40
N GLU A 31 -22.49 -3.88 2.76
CA GLU A 31 -22.53 -4.57 1.45
C GLU A 31 -22.46 -3.63 0.25
N LYS A 32 -22.29 -2.31 0.48
CA LYS A 32 -22.32 -1.31 -0.59
C LYS A 32 -21.12 -1.40 -1.52
N GLU A 33 -21.18 -0.71 -2.65
CA GLU A 33 -20.08 -0.70 -3.61
C GLU A 33 -18.83 -0.08 -2.99
N VAL A 34 -17.68 -0.74 -3.19
CA VAL A 34 -16.38 -0.30 -2.67
C VAL A 34 -15.33 -0.30 -3.76
N TYR A 35 -14.60 0.81 -3.84
CA TYR A 35 -13.34 0.94 -4.54
C TYR A 35 -12.19 0.95 -3.52
N ILE A 36 -11.13 0.20 -3.78
CA ILE A 36 -9.95 0.14 -2.92
C ILE A 36 -8.75 0.67 -3.69
N ILE A 37 -8.21 1.79 -3.21
CA ILE A 37 -6.94 2.33 -3.67
C ILE A 37 -5.93 2.16 -2.55
N THR A 38 -4.82 1.51 -2.86
CA THR A 38 -3.72 1.33 -1.91
C THR A 38 -2.52 2.14 -2.34
N VAL A 39 -1.82 2.75 -1.39
CA VAL A 39 -0.59 3.50 -1.64
C VAL A 39 0.56 2.76 -0.98
N GLY A 40 1.48 2.27 -1.80
CA GLY A 40 2.61 1.47 -1.35
C GLY A 40 3.94 2.08 -1.78
N MET A 41 5.00 1.35 -1.44
CA MET A 41 6.36 1.59 -1.93
C MET A 41 6.83 0.30 -2.58
N GLY A 42 7.72 0.44 -3.56
CA GLY A 42 8.20 -0.66 -4.41
C GLY A 42 7.97 -0.34 -5.88
N ASN A 43 8.80 -0.95 -6.72
CA ASN A 43 8.71 -0.79 -8.17
C ASN A 43 7.34 -1.31 -8.67
N PRO A 44 6.51 -0.47 -9.34
CA PRO A 44 5.21 -0.91 -9.84
C PRO A 44 5.33 -1.92 -10.99
N GLU A 45 6.47 -1.96 -11.67
CA GLU A 45 6.76 -2.87 -12.79
C GLU A 45 7.27 -4.24 -12.30
N ASP A 46 7.61 -4.37 -11.02
CA ASP A 46 8.01 -5.65 -10.42
C ASP A 46 6.78 -6.52 -10.07
N ALA A 47 6.70 -7.67 -10.73
CA ALA A 47 5.64 -8.65 -10.53
C ALA A 47 5.59 -9.19 -9.09
N GLU A 48 6.72 -9.30 -8.40
CA GLU A 48 6.74 -9.74 -7.01
C GLU A 48 6.10 -8.70 -6.08
N THR A 49 6.44 -7.43 -6.26
CA THR A 49 5.84 -6.30 -5.55
C THR A 49 4.32 -6.29 -5.72
N VAL A 50 3.81 -6.41 -6.97
CA VAL A 50 2.37 -6.47 -7.24
C VAL A 50 1.72 -7.67 -6.55
N ARG A 51 2.34 -8.86 -6.64
CA ARG A 51 1.85 -10.09 -6.00
C ARG A 51 1.74 -9.95 -4.48
N ILE A 52 2.76 -9.39 -3.83
CA ILE A 52 2.79 -9.18 -2.38
C ILE A 52 1.68 -8.21 -1.96
N ARG A 53 1.50 -7.10 -2.69
CA ARG A 53 0.44 -6.11 -2.40
C ARG A 53 -0.95 -6.72 -2.51
N MET A 54 -1.20 -7.50 -3.56
CA MET A 54 -2.46 -8.22 -3.74
C MET A 54 -2.69 -9.25 -2.63
N LYS A 55 -1.64 -9.99 -2.23
CA LYS A 55 -1.72 -10.95 -1.11
C LYS A 55 -2.08 -10.26 0.20
N GLN A 56 -1.45 -9.13 0.50
CA GLN A 56 -1.73 -8.34 1.70
C GLN A 56 -3.16 -7.80 1.70
N LEU A 57 -3.62 -7.26 0.57
CA LEU A 57 -5.01 -6.84 0.39
C LEU A 57 -5.99 -7.98 0.66
N LYS A 58 -5.83 -9.10 -0.07
CA LYS A 58 -6.71 -10.27 0.04
C LYS A 58 -6.77 -10.80 1.49
N SER A 59 -5.65 -10.79 2.21
CA SER A 59 -5.62 -11.21 3.63
C SER A 59 -6.50 -10.36 4.56
N GLN A 60 -6.85 -9.14 4.17
CA GLN A 60 -7.68 -8.22 4.95
C GLN A 60 -9.12 -8.07 4.44
N LEU A 61 -9.43 -8.63 3.27
CA LEU A 61 -10.79 -8.62 2.71
C LEU A 61 -11.73 -9.59 3.43
N GLY A 62 -11.19 -10.63 4.08
CA GLY A 62 -12.00 -11.72 4.63
C GLY A 62 -12.81 -12.39 3.52
N ASN A 63 -14.14 -12.48 3.71
CA ASN A 63 -15.05 -13.06 2.72
C ASN A 63 -15.53 -12.05 1.67
N ARG A 64 -15.13 -10.78 1.76
CA ARG A 64 -15.61 -9.75 0.83
C ARG A 64 -14.95 -9.93 -0.54
N VAL A 65 -15.76 -10.17 -1.55
CA VAL A 65 -15.32 -10.22 -2.95
C VAL A 65 -15.39 -8.81 -3.52
N ILE A 66 -14.28 -8.34 -4.11
CA ILE A 66 -14.16 -7.07 -4.79
C ILE A 66 -13.56 -7.35 -6.17
N GLY A 67 -14.20 -6.87 -7.22
CA GLY A 67 -13.71 -7.01 -8.58
C GLY A 67 -12.34 -6.34 -8.77
N GLU A 68 -11.49 -6.93 -9.59
CA GLU A 68 -10.14 -6.39 -9.85
C GLU A 68 -10.21 -5.00 -10.53
N ASP A 69 -11.29 -4.72 -11.26
CA ASP A 69 -11.62 -3.42 -11.85
C ASP A 69 -11.89 -2.31 -10.82
N LYS A 70 -12.03 -2.67 -9.53
CA LYS A 70 -12.26 -1.74 -8.41
C LYS A 70 -11.07 -1.64 -7.45
N ILE A 71 -9.96 -2.31 -7.79
CA ILE A 71 -8.75 -2.35 -6.96
C ILE A 71 -7.62 -1.63 -7.71
N PHE A 72 -7.02 -0.65 -7.05
CA PHE A 72 -5.95 0.15 -7.61
C PHE A 72 -4.75 0.21 -6.66
N HIS A 73 -3.56 0.17 -7.26
CA HIS A 73 -2.30 0.26 -6.56
C HIS A 73 -1.54 1.48 -7.09
N LEU A 74 -1.32 2.44 -6.20
CA LEU A 74 -0.51 3.63 -6.44
C LEU A 74 0.82 3.51 -5.69
N ASN A 75 1.81 4.24 -6.16
CA ASN A 75 3.06 4.43 -5.45
C ASN A 75 3.07 5.77 -4.73
N GLY A 76 3.64 5.75 -3.53
CA GLY A 76 3.77 6.90 -2.67
C GLY A 76 5.17 7.46 -2.63
N ALA A 77 5.41 8.22 -1.58
CA ALA A 77 6.72 8.74 -1.21
C ALA A 77 7.02 8.35 0.24
N MET A 78 8.30 8.25 0.56
CA MET A 78 8.80 8.09 1.92
C MET A 78 9.85 9.15 2.18
N ASP A 79 9.71 9.84 3.30
CA ASP A 79 10.62 10.88 3.73
C ASP A 79 10.99 10.61 5.19
N TYR A 80 12.24 10.21 5.43
CA TYR A 80 12.74 9.89 6.77
C TYR A 80 12.80 11.11 7.68
N ASP A 81 12.99 12.31 7.12
CA ASP A 81 13.05 13.55 7.90
C ASP A 81 11.68 13.90 8.47
N ARG A 82 10.62 13.54 7.75
CA ARG A 82 9.23 13.73 8.18
C ARG A 82 8.68 12.59 9.04
N MET A 83 9.43 11.50 9.25
CA MET A 83 9.02 10.43 10.15
C MET A 83 9.18 10.82 11.61
N SER A 84 8.21 10.40 12.44
CA SER A 84 8.37 10.46 13.90
C SER A 84 9.58 9.64 14.36
N THR A 85 10.14 10.02 15.52
CA THR A 85 11.28 9.34 16.13
C THR A 85 11.04 7.84 16.32
N ILE A 86 9.82 7.45 16.71
CA ILE A 86 9.44 6.04 16.91
C ILE A 86 9.47 5.27 15.59
N HIS A 87 8.87 5.82 14.52
CA HIS A 87 8.91 5.19 13.20
C HIS A 87 10.34 5.10 12.64
N ARG A 88 11.15 6.13 12.86
CA ARG A 88 12.56 6.13 12.45
C ARG A 88 13.37 5.04 13.16
N LEU A 89 13.16 4.86 14.47
CA LEU A 89 13.82 3.80 15.24
C LEU A 89 13.39 2.40 14.76
N MET A 90 12.10 2.21 14.47
CA MET A 90 11.61 0.95 13.90
C MET A 90 12.25 0.67 12.53
N MET A 91 12.31 1.67 11.64
CA MET A 91 12.97 1.53 10.34
C MET A 91 14.46 1.23 10.47
N LYS A 92 15.16 1.84 11.44
CA LYS A 92 16.57 1.52 11.74
C LYS A 92 16.75 0.05 12.12
N GLY A 93 15.90 -0.46 13.02
CA GLY A 93 15.93 -1.87 13.42
C GLY A 93 15.63 -2.80 12.25
N PHE A 94 14.64 -2.46 11.42
CA PHE A 94 14.28 -3.24 10.25
C PHE A 94 15.40 -3.28 9.22
N CYS A 95 15.96 -2.12 8.83
CA CYS A 95 17.09 -2.05 7.91
C CYS A 95 18.32 -2.80 8.43
N PHE A 96 18.58 -2.74 9.74
CA PHE A 96 19.65 -3.52 10.36
C PHE A 96 19.42 -5.03 10.24
N ALA A 97 18.20 -5.51 10.45
CA ALA A 97 17.84 -6.91 10.27
C ALA A 97 18.00 -7.35 8.80
N LEU A 98 17.60 -6.52 7.84
CA LEU A 98 17.76 -6.79 6.41
C LEU A 98 19.24 -6.87 6.01
N LYS A 99 20.09 -5.96 6.50
CA LYS A 99 21.54 -5.98 6.26
C LYS A 99 22.25 -7.22 6.81
N LYS A 100 21.66 -7.91 7.79
CA LYS A 100 22.18 -9.19 8.31
C LYS A 100 21.81 -10.40 7.45
N LYS A 101 20.81 -10.30 6.57
CA LYS A 101 20.50 -11.37 5.62
C LYS A 101 21.67 -11.52 4.63
N PRO A 102 22.09 -12.76 4.28
CA PRO A 102 23.00 -13.00 3.17
C PRO A 102 22.50 -12.32 1.89
N ILE A 103 23.39 -11.77 1.08
CA ILE A 103 23.04 -10.97 -0.10
C ILE A 103 22.17 -11.79 -1.05
N GLU A 104 22.48 -13.07 -1.21
CA GLU A 104 21.80 -14.03 -2.09
C GLU A 104 20.38 -14.36 -1.62
N LYS A 105 20.02 -13.98 -0.38
CA LYS A 105 18.70 -14.19 0.22
C LYS A 105 17.89 -12.90 0.36
N ARG A 106 18.42 -11.76 -0.08
CA ARG A 106 17.68 -10.49 -0.08
C ARG A 106 16.80 -10.44 -1.31
N SER A 107 15.52 -10.11 -1.13
CA SER A 107 14.66 -9.76 -2.27
C SER A 107 15.01 -8.36 -2.78
N GLU A 108 14.50 -8.00 -3.97
CA GLU A 108 14.61 -6.64 -4.49
C GLU A 108 14.00 -5.62 -3.50
N MET A 109 12.84 -5.95 -2.92
CA MET A 109 12.22 -5.12 -1.88
C MET A 109 13.11 -4.95 -0.63
N ASP A 110 13.83 -6.00 -0.21
CA ASP A 110 14.78 -5.87 0.91
C ASP A 110 15.91 -4.90 0.55
N GLN A 111 16.41 -4.98 -0.69
CA GLN A 111 17.50 -4.16 -1.20
C GLN A 111 17.07 -2.69 -1.35
N ASP A 112 15.89 -2.43 -1.91
CA ASP A 112 15.30 -1.09 -2.04
C ASP A 112 15.16 -0.39 -0.69
N ILE A 113 14.74 -1.12 0.35
CA ILE A 113 14.61 -0.59 1.71
C ILE A 113 15.98 -0.25 2.30
N ILE A 114 17.00 -1.08 2.05
CA ILE A 114 18.38 -0.82 2.47
C ILE A 114 18.93 0.42 1.77
N ASP A 115 18.73 0.54 0.45
CA ASP A 115 19.31 1.58 -0.38
C ASP A 115 18.63 2.94 -0.21
N SER A 116 17.33 2.94 0.13
CA SER A 116 16.56 4.13 0.48
C SER A 116 16.67 4.52 1.95
N TYR A 117 17.41 3.77 2.79
CA TYR A 117 17.51 4.06 4.21
C TYR A 117 18.09 5.46 4.48
N ASN A 118 17.36 6.24 5.30
CA ASN A 118 17.71 7.62 5.66
C ASN A 118 17.77 8.59 4.46
N LYS A 119 17.06 8.27 3.38
CA LYS A 119 16.86 9.14 2.20
C LYS A 119 15.38 9.44 2.00
N SER A 120 15.08 10.50 1.26
CA SER A 120 13.72 10.72 0.76
C SER A 120 13.58 10.10 -0.63
N ILE A 121 12.53 9.29 -0.80
CA ILE A 121 12.14 8.67 -2.08
C ILE A 121 10.75 9.14 -2.46
N ASP A 122 10.57 9.43 -3.74
CA ASP A 122 9.29 9.87 -4.29
C ASP A 122 8.99 9.13 -5.58
N TYR A 123 8.04 8.19 -5.51
CA TYR A 123 7.58 7.41 -6.66
C TYR A 123 6.14 7.76 -7.04
N LYS A 124 5.64 8.93 -6.61
CA LYS A 124 4.30 9.38 -6.99
C LYS A 124 4.25 9.65 -8.49
N ASN A 125 3.32 8.99 -9.19
CA ASN A 125 2.90 9.40 -10.51
C ASN A 125 1.42 9.78 -10.46
N PHE A 126 1.09 11.04 -10.74
CA PHE A 126 -0.29 11.51 -10.71
C PHE A 126 -1.10 11.08 -11.94
N GLU A 127 -0.43 10.71 -13.04
CA GLU A 127 -1.11 10.15 -14.22
C GLU A 127 -1.80 8.82 -13.89
N ASP A 128 -1.29 8.07 -12.90
CA ASP A 128 -1.95 6.86 -12.38
C ASP A 128 -3.33 7.14 -11.76
N LEU A 129 -3.70 8.39 -11.52
CA LEU A 129 -5.05 8.73 -11.05
C LEU A 129 -6.09 8.70 -12.17
N GLU A 130 -5.68 8.81 -13.44
CA GLU A 130 -6.64 8.86 -14.56
C GLU A 130 -7.42 7.56 -14.69
N LYS A 131 -6.75 6.39 -14.60
CA LYS A 131 -7.44 5.08 -14.56
C LYS A 131 -8.45 4.95 -13.42
N ILE A 132 -8.21 5.61 -12.29
CA ILE A 132 -9.13 5.62 -11.14
C ILE A 132 -10.32 6.52 -11.45
N LYS A 133 -10.09 7.73 -11.98
CA LYS A 133 -11.15 8.66 -12.39
C LYS A 133 -12.09 8.03 -13.42
N GLU A 134 -11.53 7.36 -14.42
CA GLU A 134 -12.29 6.66 -15.45
C GLU A 134 -13.17 5.55 -14.85
N ALA A 135 -12.63 4.74 -13.95
CA ALA A 135 -13.39 3.70 -13.27
C ALA A 135 -14.52 4.26 -12.39
N LEU A 136 -14.27 5.38 -11.71
CA LEU A 136 -15.27 6.04 -10.86
C LEU A 136 -16.35 6.79 -11.65
N SER A 137 -16.15 7.04 -12.95
CA SER A 137 -17.12 7.74 -13.80
C SER A 137 -18.14 6.80 -14.44
N LYS A 138 -17.98 5.49 -14.24
CA LYS A 138 -18.95 4.46 -14.60
C LYS A 138 -20.01 4.31 -13.51
#